data_AF-A0A9N8HU14-F1
#
_entry.id   AF-A0A9N8HU14-F1
#
_cell.length_a   1.000
_cell.length_b   1.000
_cell.length_c   1.000
_cell.angle_alpha   90.00
_cell.angle_beta   90.00
_cell.angle_gamma   90.00
#
_symmetry.space_group_name_H-M   'P 1'
#
loop_
_entity.id
_entity.type
_entity.pdbx_description
1 polymer ?
#
loop_
_entity_poly.entity_id
_entity_poly.type
_entity_poly.pdbx_seq_one_letter_code
_entity_poly.pdbx_strand_id
1 'polypeptide(L)'
;MAPPVEDSPAMPRKFSDIPFAELGAVHPDGNAVGPAERFYKCSGEKYDELMAMGIGLNSEDSREIGNIDIEPYKSMKLKKKVTPTQKNMVDEIKRRAYCDGITEPKCVYWERKKCLAWLKAYPVTNPNDCSFIIAEEKKLFNLINKATQEKLDEKKEKASSWTTVEPYLRLIECMMDDSIRDKFLDMQRIGDRDELDARNSDNRPETIFEACSRLFNDPEKEVYSQCLPDLHYSFAEVLDCCFEKMPGLVTPDEVKRRWGDCRAKLIKIIAKWELSGNGFGQRHEGEDEFGHMGEDEMECGDNRANFLDSQTKEHILYLWHVSDEQQILKNVMCVIAESSAASSEICSSVAGTDQATSARKRRTDERALGFFRAKMSLAMHTMSRAAIFKELRETQEKLFEAQLRVMEVSNAEISEMWMGRVRYLEAQVAAVKECLDSLALEEEEQKPAKKKKRKVVISPLTQQTSLESDSDEEEDNEED
;
A
#
# COMPACT_ATOMS: atom_id res chain seq x y z
N MET A 1 45.60 27.34 -45.87
CA MET A 1 44.37 28.15 -45.78
C MET A 1 43.64 27.72 -44.53
N ALA A 2 43.69 28.53 -43.48
CA ALA A 2 42.92 28.27 -42.26
C ALA A 2 41.45 28.64 -42.50
N PRO A 3 40.49 27.88 -41.94
CA PRO A 3 39.07 28.22 -42.06
C PRO A 3 38.75 29.55 -41.36
N PRO A 4 37.71 30.28 -41.81
CA PRO A 4 37.30 31.52 -41.18
C PRO A 4 36.82 31.23 -39.77
N VAL A 5 37.30 32.02 -38.82
CA VAL A 5 36.86 32.00 -37.43
C VAL A 5 35.39 32.44 -37.42
N GLU A 6 34.48 31.51 -37.13
CA GLU A 6 33.08 31.84 -36.88
C GLU A 6 33.00 32.70 -35.61
N ASP A 7 32.48 33.92 -35.76
CA ASP A 7 32.24 34.84 -34.67
C ASP A 7 31.32 34.18 -33.63
N SER A 8 31.85 33.98 -32.44
CA SER A 8 31.08 33.52 -31.29
C SER A 8 29.97 34.53 -30.97
N PRO A 9 28.72 34.10 -30.75
CA PRO A 9 27.63 35.00 -30.43
C PRO A 9 27.97 35.78 -29.15
N ALA A 10 28.03 37.11 -29.26
CA ALA A 10 28.33 38.00 -28.15
C ALA A 10 27.38 37.72 -26.98
N MET A 11 27.94 37.60 -25.76
CA MET A 11 27.17 37.40 -24.53
C MET A 11 26.11 38.51 -24.39
N PRO A 12 24.86 38.17 -24.00
CA PRO A 12 23.78 39.15 -23.88
C PRO A 12 24.16 40.22 -22.84
N ARG A 13 24.21 41.48 -23.27
CA ARG A 13 24.45 42.63 -22.39
C ARG A 13 23.33 42.71 -21.33
N LYS A 14 23.66 43.09 -20.10
CA LYS A 14 22.65 43.31 -19.06
C LYS A 14 21.78 44.50 -19.47
N PHE A 15 20.47 44.41 -19.23
CA PHE A 15 19.50 45.45 -19.58
C PHE A 15 19.85 46.84 -19.00
N SER A 16 20.45 46.90 -17.79
CA SER A 16 20.94 48.15 -17.18
C SER A 16 21.98 48.88 -18.03
N ASP A 17 22.60 48.17 -18.97
CA ASP A 17 23.73 48.62 -19.76
C ASP A 17 23.33 48.93 -21.21
N ILE A 18 22.07 48.67 -21.60
CA ILE A 18 21.51 49.08 -22.90
C ILE A 18 20.91 50.47 -22.69
N PRO A 19 21.51 51.54 -23.26
CA PRO A 19 20.94 52.86 -23.15
C PRO A 19 19.52 52.84 -23.74
N PHE A 20 18.51 53.33 -23.01
CA PHE A 20 17.14 53.45 -23.52
C PHE A 20 17.07 54.23 -24.86
N ALA A 21 18.08 55.08 -25.13
CA ALA A 21 18.27 55.74 -26.42
C ALA A 21 18.41 54.78 -27.61
N GLU A 22 18.96 53.58 -27.42
CA GLU A 22 19.10 52.56 -28.47
C GLU A 22 17.78 51.83 -28.77
N LEU A 23 16.80 51.85 -27.85
CA LEU A 23 15.49 51.21 -28.07
C LEU A 23 14.66 51.93 -29.14
N GLY A 24 14.95 53.21 -29.43
CA GLY A 24 14.26 54.01 -30.45
C GLY A 24 14.85 53.96 -31.87
N ALA A 25 15.98 53.29 -32.09
CA ALA A 25 16.66 53.29 -33.40
C ALA A 25 15.95 52.38 -34.42
N VAL A 26 15.61 52.84 -35.62
CA VAL A 26 14.97 52.00 -36.66
C VAL A 26 15.85 50.79 -37.01
N HIS A 27 15.27 49.58 -37.08
CA HIS A 27 16.01 48.37 -37.49
C HIS A 27 16.43 48.50 -38.97
N PRO A 28 17.62 48.04 -39.39
CA PRO A 28 18.10 48.18 -40.77
C PRO A 28 17.19 47.51 -41.83
N ASP A 29 16.33 46.57 -41.42
CA ASP A 29 15.47 45.78 -42.32
C ASP A 29 14.15 46.47 -42.71
N GLY A 30 13.95 47.74 -42.34
CA GLY A 30 12.77 48.53 -42.74
C GLY A 30 11.44 48.14 -42.07
N ASN A 31 11.36 46.97 -41.42
CA ASN A 31 10.24 46.61 -40.55
C ASN A 31 10.45 47.23 -39.17
N ALA A 32 9.55 48.13 -38.77
CA ALA A 32 9.61 48.80 -37.48
C ALA A 32 9.27 47.83 -36.33
N VAL A 33 10.26 47.08 -35.86
CA VAL A 33 10.21 46.28 -34.63
C VAL A 33 9.90 47.20 -33.45
N GLY A 34 8.80 46.94 -32.76
CA GLY A 34 8.34 47.75 -31.64
C GLY A 34 9.28 47.68 -30.42
N PRO A 35 9.31 48.71 -29.55
CA PRO A 35 10.12 48.70 -28.33
C PRO A 35 9.89 47.49 -27.41
N ALA A 36 8.66 46.97 -27.33
CA ALA A 36 8.34 45.80 -26.52
C ALA A 36 8.98 44.52 -27.08
N GLU A 37 8.94 44.33 -28.40
CA GLU A 37 9.55 43.16 -29.05
C GLU A 37 11.06 43.14 -28.85
N ARG A 38 11.72 44.29 -28.97
CA ARG A 38 13.17 44.41 -28.70
C ARG A 38 13.49 44.09 -27.26
N PHE A 39 12.73 44.67 -26.33
CA PHE A 39 12.91 44.41 -24.90
C PHE A 39 12.78 42.91 -24.59
N TYR A 40 11.73 42.26 -25.11
CA TYR A 40 11.52 40.83 -24.96
C TYR A 40 12.69 39.99 -25.52
N LYS A 41 13.15 40.29 -26.73
CA LYS A 41 14.27 39.58 -27.36
C LYS A 41 15.59 39.78 -26.61
N CYS A 42 15.90 41.01 -26.20
CA CYS A 42 17.12 41.32 -25.43
C CYS A 42 17.12 40.65 -24.04
N SER A 43 15.95 40.40 -23.46
CA SER A 43 15.83 39.71 -22.17
C SER A 43 16.10 38.20 -22.22
N GLY A 44 16.21 37.63 -23.43
CA GLY A 44 16.23 36.19 -23.65
C GLY A 44 14.84 35.54 -23.59
N GLU A 45 13.81 36.26 -24.05
CA GLU A 45 12.44 35.73 -24.25
C GLU A 45 11.82 35.16 -22.98
N LYS A 46 11.96 35.87 -21.86
CA LYS A 46 11.46 35.40 -20.57
C LYS A 46 9.97 35.67 -20.39
N TYR A 47 9.23 34.65 -20.02
CA TYR A 47 7.77 34.74 -19.88
C TYR A 47 7.31 35.66 -18.73
N ASP A 48 8.06 35.79 -17.65
CA ASP A 48 7.74 36.71 -16.56
C ASP A 48 7.81 38.19 -16.99
N GLU A 49 8.70 38.51 -17.92
CA GLU A 49 8.79 39.82 -18.58
C GLU A 49 7.67 40.03 -19.59
N LEU A 50 7.34 39.03 -20.41
CA LEU A 50 6.16 39.07 -21.30
C LEU A 50 4.86 39.32 -20.52
N MET A 51 4.69 38.60 -19.40
CA MET A 51 3.53 38.77 -18.54
C MET A 51 3.52 40.13 -17.84
N ALA A 52 4.69 40.75 -17.58
CA ALA A 52 4.77 42.12 -17.07
C ALA A 52 4.30 43.13 -18.13
N MET A 53 4.78 42.96 -19.38
CA MET A 53 4.40 43.79 -20.53
C MET A 53 2.91 43.73 -20.83
N GLY A 54 2.26 42.59 -20.60
CA GLY A 54 0.83 42.40 -20.81
C GLY A 54 -0.10 43.09 -19.80
N ILE A 55 0.40 43.54 -18.63
CA ILE A 55 -0.45 44.09 -17.58
C ILE A 55 -1.17 45.36 -18.07
N GLY A 56 -2.50 45.35 -18.00
CA GLY A 56 -3.36 46.44 -18.46
C GLY A 56 -3.85 46.29 -19.90
N LEU A 57 -3.43 45.23 -20.60
CA LEU A 57 -3.96 44.87 -21.92
C LEU A 57 -5.04 43.78 -21.78
N ASN A 58 -5.96 43.76 -22.75
CA ASN A 58 -6.97 42.73 -22.89
C ASN A 58 -6.75 41.99 -24.22
N SER A 59 -6.94 40.67 -24.20
CA SER A 59 -6.98 39.85 -25.40
C SER A 59 -8.27 40.11 -26.19
N GLU A 60 -8.35 39.58 -27.42
CA GLU A 60 -9.55 39.58 -28.28
C GLU A 60 -10.77 39.02 -27.52
N ASP A 61 -10.57 38.02 -26.66
CA ASP A 61 -11.60 37.39 -25.84
C ASP A 61 -11.93 38.17 -24.55
N SER A 62 -11.54 39.45 -24.45
CA SER A 62 -11.67 40.29 -23.25
C SER A 62 -10.90 39.81 -22.01
N ARG A 63 -10.07 38.77 -22.12
CA ARG A 63 -9.23 38.25 -21.03
C ARG A 63 -8.11 39.23 -20.68
N GLU A 64 -7.91 39.51 -19.40
CA GLU A 64 -6.79 40.34 -18.92
C GLU A 64 -5.44 39.63 -19.16
N ILE A 65 -4.57 40.25 -19.95
CA ILE A 65 -3.23 39.76 -20.22
C ILE A 65 -2.33 40.09 -19.01
N GLY A 66 -1.42 39.19 -18.66
CA GLY A 66 -0.57 39.34 -17.49
C GLY A 66 -1.23 38.97 -16.16
N ASN A 67 -2.52 38.60 -16.16
CA ASN A 67 -3.22 38.14 -14.96
C ASN A 67 -2.99 36.63 -14.72
N ILE A 68 -2.11 36.33 -13.76
CA ILE A 68 -1.70 34.96 -13.40
C ILE A 68 -2.74 34.16 -12.63
N ASP A 69 -3.87 34.77 -12.26
CA ASP A 69 -4.94 34.13 -11.50
C ASP A 69 -6.09 33.64 -12.38
N ILE A 70 -5.94 33.78 -13.70
CA ILE A 70 -6.84 33.23 -14.73
C ILE A 70 -6.26 31.91 -15.26
N GLU A 71 -7.12 30.97 -15.66
CA GLU A 71 -6.70 29.74 -16.34
C GLU A 71 -6.13 30.04 -17.75
N PRO A 72 -5.06 29.35 -18.18
CA PRO A 72 -4.42 28.19 -17.54
C PRO A 72 -3.29 28.52 -16.56
N TYR A 73 -2.99 29.80 -16.33
CA TYR A 73 -1.85 30.21 -15.51
C TYR A 73 -2.02 29.85 -14.03
N LYS A 74 -3.27 29.91 -13.54
CA LYS A 74 -3.61 29.58 -12.15
C LYS A 74 -3.25 28.15 -11.78
N SER A 75 -3.54 27.18 -12.65
CA SER A 75 -3.32 25.75 -12.40
C SER A 75 -1.94 25.23 -12.81
N MET A 76 -1.08 26.07 -13.41
CA MET A 76 0.22 25.65 -13.92
C MET A 76 1.24 25.33 -12.81
N LYS A 77 1.87 24.14 -12.88
CA LYS A 77 2.90 23.68 -11.91
C LYS A 77 4.09 24.64 -11.75
N LEU A 78 4.51 25.29 -12.83
CA LEU A 78 5.67 26.20 -12.84
C LEU A 78 5.24 27.67 -12.83
N LYS A 79 4.18 28.02 -12.08
CA LYS A 79 3.63 29.40 -11.99
C LYS A 79 4.72 30.46 -11.74
N LYS A 80 5.77 30.12 -11.00
CA LYS A 80 6.93 31.00 -10.74
C LYS A 80 7.65 31.49 -11.99
N LYS A 81 7.68 30.70 -13.09
CA LYS A 81 8.38 31.07 -14.34
C LYS A 81 7.64 32.11 -15.18
N VAL A 82 6.33 32.26 -14.98
CA VAL A 82 5.49 33.22 -15.71
C VAL A 82 5.02 34.36 -14.81
N THR A 83 5.30 34.29 -13.51
CA THR A 83 4.86 35.33 -12.57
C THR A 83 5.82 36.51 -12.64
N PRO A 84 5.37 37.70 -13.06
CA PRO A 84 6.24 38.88 -13.11
C PRO A 84 6.84 39.15 -11.73
N THR A 85 8.16 39.31 -11.64
CA THR A 85 8.80 39.77 -10.41
C THR A 85 8.63 41.28 -10.24
N GLN A 86 8.85 41.82 -9.04
CA GLN A 86 8.83 43.27 -8.80
C GLN A 86 9.81 43.99 -9.72
N LYS A 87 10.98 43.39 -9.97
CA LYS A 87 11.97 43.93 -10.90
C LYS A 87 11.42 44.02 -12.32
N ASN A 88 10.81 42.95 -12.86
CA ASN A 88 10.23 42.99 -14.20
C ASN A 88 9.15 44.06 -14.33
N MET A 89 8.31 44.24 -13.30
CA MET A 89 7.30 45.30 -13.31
C MET A 89 7.92 46.71 -13.26
N VAL A 90 8.97 46.92 -12.47
CA VAL A 90 9.69 48.21 -12.42
C VAL A 90 10.38 48.51 -13.75
N ASP A 91 11.03 47.53 -14.35
CA ASP A 91 11.69 47.67 -15.66
C ASP A 91 10.65 48.01 -16.75
N GLU A 92 9.48 47.36 -16.72
CA GLU A 92 8.38 47.66 -17.64
C GLU A 92 7.77 49.06 -17.42
N ILE A 93 7.61 49.51 -16.17
CA ILE A 93 7.15 50.88 -15.85
C ILE A 93 8.09 51.91 -16.47
N LYS A 94 9.40 51.72 -16.33
CA LYS A 94 10.41 52.61 -16.91
C LYS A 94 10.36 52.60 -18.42
N ARG A 95 10.20 51.42 -19.04
CA ARG A 95 10.05 51.28 -20.48
C ARG A 95 8.84 52.04 -21.01
N ARG A 96 7.65 51.86 -20.40
CA ARG A 96 6.43 52.59 -20.79
C ARG A 96 6.59 54.10 -20.60
N ALA A 97 7.10 54.53 -19.45
CA ALA A 97 7.31 55.96 -19.19
C ALA A 97 8.23 56.60 -20.23
N TYR A 98 9.32 55.92 -20.59
CA TYR A 98 10.24 56.39 -21.64
C TYR A 98 9.57 56.45 -23.02
N CYS A 99 8.85 55.39 -23.42
CA CYS A 99 8.19 55.33 -24.74
C CYS A 99 7.07 56.36 -24.89
N ASP A 100 6.33 56.65 -23.82
CA ASP A 100 5.19 57.57 -23.82
C ASP A 100 5.58 59.02 -23.46
N GLY A 101 6.87 59.29 -23.20
CA GLY A 101 7.35 60.61 -22.81
C GLY A 101 6.87 61.06 -21.42
N ILE A 102 6.47 60.13 -20.56
CA ILE A 102 6.07 60.39 -19.17
C ILE A 102 7.34 60.54 -18.32
N THR A 103 7.36 61.49 -17.40
CA THR A 103 8.48 61.66 -16.46
C THR A 103 8.72 60.35 -15.69
N GLU A 104 9.96 59.84 -15.73
CA GLU A 104 10.30 58.54 -15.13
C GLU A 104 9.91 58.51 -13.63
N PRO A 105 8.97 57.63 -13.24
CA PRO A 105 8.58 57.53 -11.84
C PRO A 105 9.71 56.90 -11.01
N LYS A 106 9.94 57.44 -9.81
CA LYS A 106 10.86 56.84 -8.82
C LYS A 106 10.26 55.56 -8.22
N CYS A 107 10.30 54.46 -8.99
CA CYS A 107 9.59 53.21 -8.73
C CYS A 107 10.45 52.06 -8.19
N VAL A 108 11.76 52.28 -7.98
CA VAL A 108 12.71 51.25 -7.53
C VAL A 108 12.24 50.50 -6.27
N TYR A 109 11.62 51.21 -5.32
CA TYR A 109 11.16 50.66 -4.05
C TYR A 109 9.64 50.49 -3.96
N TRP A 110 8.91 50.53 -5.09
CA TRP A 110 7.47 50.36 -5.06
C TRP A 110 7.07 48.92 -4.80
N GLU A 111 6.15 48.72 -3.86
CA GLU A 111 5.53 47.42 -3.64
C GLU A 111 4.77 46.92 -4.87
N ARG A 112 4.65 45.59 -5.02
CA ARG A 112 3.96 44.93 -6.14
C ARG A 112 2.57 45.50 -6.42
N LYS A 113 1.77 45.76 -5.38
CA LYS A 113 0.41 46.32 -5.51
C LYS A 113 0.42 47.68 -6.21
N LYS A 114 1.39 48.54 -5.86
CA LYS A 114 1.56 49.86 -6.46
C LYS A 114 2.03 49.77 -7.90
N CYS A 115 2.96 48.86 -8.21
CA CYS A 115 3.39 48.61 -9.60
C CYS A 115 2.23 48.14 -10.48
N LEU A 116 1.42 47.19 -10.00
CA LEU A 116 0.24 46.69 -10.71
C LEU A 116 -0.78 47.80 -10.97
N ALA A 117 -1.07 48.64 -9.97
CA ALA A 117 -1.99 49.77 -10.12
C ALA A 117 -1.50 50.77 -11.18
N TRP A 118 -0.20 51.07 -11.20
CA TRP A 118 0.38 51.95 -12.22
C TRP A 118 0.33 51.33 -13.61
N LEU A 119 0.74 50.07 -13.78
CA LEU A 119 0.73 49.38 -15.08
C LEU A 119 -0.69 49.23 -15.66
N LYS A 120 -1.71 49.09 -14.81
CA LYS A 120 -3.12 49.12 -15.23
C LYS A 120 -3.59 50.51 -15.66
N ALA A 121 -3.10 51.57 -15.00
CA ALA A 121 -3.47 52.95 -15.32
C ALA A 121 -2.80 53.48 -16.60
N TYR A 122 -1.62 52.94 -16.94
CA TYR A 122 -0.83 53.32 -18.11
C TYR A 122 -0.57 52.08 -19.00
N PRO A 123 -1.61 51.54 -19.70
CA PRO A 123 -1.45 50.41 -20.60
C PRO A 123 -0.56 50.78 -21.81
N VAL A 124 0.03 49.78 -22.47
CA VAL A 124 0.79 49.99 -23.70
C VAL A 124 -0.15 50.56 -24.77
N THR A 125 0.24 51.68 -25.40
CA THR A 125 -0.59 52.40 -26.39
C THR A 125 -0.16 52.13 -27.84
N ASN A 126 1.10 51.76 -28.06
CA ASN A 126 1.64 51.52 -29.40
C ASN A 126 0.99 50.26 -30.02
N PRO A 127 0.30 50.38 -31.18
CA PRO A 127 -0.38 49.25 -31.82
C PRO A 127 0.54 48.08 -32.15
N ASN A 128 1.78 48.35 -32.59
CA ASN A 128 2.74 47.30 -32.95
C ASN A 128 3.14 46.49 -31.71
N ASP A 129 3.46 47.18 -30.59
CA ASP A 129 3.78 46.52 -29.32
C ASP A 129 2.59 45.72 -28.78
N CYS A 130 1.38 46.28 -28.84
CA CYS A 130 0.17 45.57 -28.41
C CYS A 130 -0.04 44.29 -29.21
N SER A 131 0.05 44.38 -30.55
CA SER A 131 -0.12 43.22 -31.43
C SER A 131 0.92 42.13 -31.16
N PHE A 132 2.17 42.54 -30.90
CA PHE A 132 3.26 41.62 -30.54
C PHE A 132 3.00 40.93 -29.20
N ILE A 133 2.69 41.69 -28.15
CA ILE A 133 2.47 41.14 -26.81
C ILE A 133 1.27 40.18 -26.81
N ILE A 134 0.17 40.54 -27.47
CA ILE A 134 -1.02 39.68 -27.61
C ILE A 134 -0.67 38.39 -28.36
N ALA A 135 0.05 38.48 -29.49
CA ALA A 135 0.42 37.33 -30.29
C ALA A 135 1.35 36.36 -29.52
N GLU A 136 2.34 36.89 -28.82
CA GLU A 136 3.30 36.08 -28.08
C GLU A 136 2.68 35.45 -26.82
N GLU A 137 1.80 36.20 -26.14
CA GLU A 137 1.05 35.64 -25.01
C GLU A 137 0.08 34.55 -25.45
N LYS A 138 -0.57 34.70 -26.62
CA LYS A 138 -1.44 33.67 -27.22
C LYS A 138 -0.67 32.39 -27.53
N LYS A 139 0.60 32.48 -27.98
CA LYS A 139 1.47 31.30 -28.16
C LYS A 139 1.72 30.60 -26.82
N LEU A 140 2.08 31.36 -25.78
CA LEU A 140 2.30 30.82 -24.43
C LEU A 140 1.02 30.17 -23.88
N PHE A 141 -0.13 30.83 -24.02
CA PHE A 141 -1.43 30.33 -23.59
C PHE A 141 -1.77 28.99 -24.25
N ASN A 142 -1.61 28.91 -25.59
CA ASN A 142 -1.84 27.68 -26.35
C ASN A 142 -0.88 26.55 -25.95
N LEU A 143 0.40 26.87 -25.71
CA LEU A 143 1.39 25.90 -25.25
C LEU A 143 1.01 25.29 -23.89
N ILE A 144 0.57 26.13 -22.94
CA ILE A 144 0.17 25.66 -21.60
C ILE A 144 -1.12 24.82 -21.69
N ASN A 145 -2.11 25.26 -22.47
CA ASN A 145 -3.34 24.50 -22.66
C ASN A 145 -3.08 23.13 -23.31
N LYS A 146 -2.25 23.09 -24.35
CA LYS A 146 -1.86 21.83 -25.00
C LYS A 146 -1.19 20.87 -24.00
N ALA A 147 -0.21 21.36 -23.23
CA ALA A 147 0.47 20.55 -22.22
C ALA A 147 -0.44 20.13 -21.05
N THR A 148 -1.52 20.87 -20.79
CA THR A 148 -2.53 20.53 -19.78
C THR A 148 -3.48 19.46 -20.30
N GLN A 149 -3.92 19.60 -21.56
CA GLN A 149 -4.77 18.63 -22.24
C GLN A 149 -4.06 17.29 -22.41
N GLU A 150 -2.82 17.27 -22.87
CA GLU A 150 -2.00 16.05 -22.99
C GLU A 150 -1.90 15.31 -21.65
N LYS A 151 -1.74 16.04 -20.53
CA LYS A 151 -1.73 15.43 -19.19
C LYS A 151 -3.08 14.89 -18.76
N LEU A 152 -4.18 15.52 -19.16
CA LEU A 152 -5.52 15.02 -18.88
C LEU A 152 -5.77 13.74 -19.69
N ASP A 153 -5.32 13.70 -20.93
CA ASP A 153 -5.47 12.55 -21.80
C ASP A 153 -4.56 11.39 -21.34
N GLU A 154 -3.30 11.64 -20.97
CA GLU A 154 -2.45 10.64 -20.31
C GLU A 154 -3.07 10.11 -19.01
N LYS A 155 -3.73 10.98 -18.23
CA LYS A 155 -4.42 10.55 -17.01
C LYS A 155 -5.65 9.71 -17.30
N LYS A 156 -6.38 9.99 -18.38
CA LYS A 156 -7.53 9.19 -18.83
C LYS A 156 -7.09 7.83 -19.37
N GLU A 157 -6.01 7.78 -20.14
CA GLU A 157 -5.41 6.51 -20.57
C GLU A 157 -4.94 5.69 -19.37
N LYS A 158 -4.31 6.34 -18.38
CA LYS A 158 -3.96 5.71 -17.10
C LYS A 158 -5.17 5.43 -16.21
N ALA A 159 -6.35 5.99 -16.50
CA ALA A 159 -7.59 5.76 -15.75
C ALA A 159 -8.28 4.45 -16.15
N SER A 160 -7.79 3.73 -17.16
CA SER A 160 -7.83 2.25 -17.19
C SER A 160 -6.94 1.69 -16.08
N SER A 161 -7.09 2.24 -14.88
CA SER A 161 -6.29 1.95 -13.70
C SER A 161 -7.03 0.87 -12.95
N TRP A 162 -6.28 0.04 -12.25
CA TRP A 162 -6.70 -0.83 -11.15
C TRP A 162 -7.40 -0.04 -10.00
N THR A 163 -8.37 0.79 -10.32
CA THR A 163 -9.14 1.64 -9.40
C THR A 163 -10.49 1.02 -9.12
N THR A 164 -11.08 0.35 -10.10
CA THR A 164 -12.28 -0.45 -9.93
C THR A 164 -11.94 -1.86 -9.42
N VAL A 165 -12.96 -2.64 -9.07
CA VAL A 165 -12.79 -3.95 -8.41
C VAL A 165 -12.51 -5.06 -9.42
N GLU A 166 -13.07 -4.97 -10.63
CA GLU A 166 -13.09 -5.98 -11.69
C GLU A 166 -11.68 -6.43 -12.11
N PRO A 167 -10.67 -5.55 -12.27
CA PRO A 167 -9.31 -6.00 -12.57
C PRO A 167 -8.72 -6.89 -11.48
N TYR A 168 -9.04 -6.61 -10.21
CA TYR A 168 -8.59 -7.45 -9.09
C TYR A 168 -9.35 -8.78 -9.06
N LEU A 169 -10.65 -8.78 -9.34
CA LEU A 169 -11.43 -10.01 -9.43
C LEU A 169 -10.93 -10.90 -10.56
N ARG A 170 -10.68 -10.35 -11.76
CA ARG A 170 -10.06 -11.10 -12.86
C ARG A 170 -8.71 -11.68 -12.44
N LEU A 171 -7.87 -10.88 -11.77
CA LEU A 171 -6.57 -11.35 -11.27
C LEU A 171 -6.73 -12.51 -10.28
N ILE A 172 -7.66 -12.41 -9.33
CA ILE A 172 -7.93 -13.46 -8.34
C ILE A 172 -8.42 -14.72 -9.05
N GLU A 173 -9.43 -14.62 -9.90
CA GLU A 173 -9.95 -15.76 -10.68
C GLU A 173 -8.87 -16.43 -11.54
N CYS A 174 -8.03 -15.64 -12.22
CA CYS A 174 -6.91 -16.20 -12.97
C CYS A 174 -5.89 -16.90 -12.07
N MET A 175 -5.58 -16.36 -10.89
CA MET A 175 -4.68 -17.01 -9.92
C MET A 175 -5.27 -18.31 -9.35
N MET A 176 -6.60 -18.40 -9.33
CA MET A 176 -7.39 -19.50 -8.78
C MET A 176 -7.75 -20.57 -9.82
N ASP A 177 -7.46 -20.32 -11.10
CA ASP A 177 -7.59 -21.29 -12.19
C ASP A 177 -6.74 -22.53 -11.88
N ASP A 178 -7.32 -23.72 -12.10
CA ASP A 178 -6.71 -25.01 -11.73
C ASP A 178 -5.27 -25.14 -12.24
N SER A 179 -4.99 -24.68 -13.46
CA SER A 179 -3.67 -24.77 -14.08
C SER A 179 -2.60 -23.93 -13.37
N ILE A 180 -3.00 -22.84 -12.73
CA ILE A 180 -2.12 -21.93 -11.99
C ILE A 180 -2.08 -22.32 -10.51
N ARG A 181 -3.21 -22.78 -9.96
CA ARG A 181 -3.31 -23.26 -8.59
C ARG A 181 -2.37 -24.43 -8.31
N ASP A 182 -2.29 -25.39 -9.23
CA ASP A 182 -1.35 -26.52 -9.10
C ASP A 182 0.10 -26.04 -9.03
N LYS A 183 0.48 -25.09 -9.88
CA LYS A 183 1.80 -24.44 -9.85
C LYS A 183 2.01 -23.62 -8.58
N PHE A 184 0.97 -23.00 -8.05
CA PHE A 184 1.02 -22.22 -6.81
C PHE A 184 1.29 -23.09 -5.59
N LEU A 185 0.67 -24.27 -5.55
CA LEU A 185 0.93 -25.27 -4.51
C LEU A 185 2.35 -25.85 -4.65
N ASP A 186 2.79 -26.15 -5.88
CA ASP A 186 4.14 -26.66 -6.14
C ASP A 186 5.25 -25.61 -5.88
N MET A 187 4.94 -24.31 -5.95
CA MET A 187 5.92 -23.25 -5.65
C MET A 187 6.51 -23.35 -4.23
N GLN A 188 5.79 -23.98 -3.30
CA GLN A 188 6.25 -24.18 -1.93
C GLN A 188 7.08 -25.48 -1.76
N ARG A 189 7.20 -26.29 -2.80
CA ARG A 189 8.03 -27.49 -2.81
C ARG A 189 9.50 -27.11 -2.75
N ILE A 190 10.25 -27.80 -1.91
CA ILE A 190 11.70 -27.69 -1.88
C ILE A 190 12.23 -28.41 -3.13
N GLY A 191 12.77 -27.64 -4.07
CA GLY A 191 13.40 -28.19 -5.26
C GLY A 191 14.69 -28.94 -4.92
N ASP A 192 15.01 -29.95 -5.72
CA ASP A 192 16.31 -30.61 -5.64
C ASP A 192 17.43 -29.70 -6.20
N ARG A 193 18.68 -30.15 -6.08
CA ARG A 193 19.82 -29.33 -6.50
C ARG A 193 19.80 -29.06 -8.00
N ASP A 194 19.40 -30.04 -8.80
CA ASP A 194 19.37 -29.94 -10.27
C ASP A 194 18.28 -28.97 -10.73
N GLU A 195 17.10 -29.00 -10.09
CA GLU A 195 16.01 -28.06 -10.30
C GLU A 195 16.41 -26.62 -9.93
N LEU A 196 17.13 -26.46 -8.82
CA LEU A 196 17.63 -25.15 -8.40
C LEU A 196 18.70 -24.61 -9.36
N ASP A 197 19.60 -25.46 -9.85
CA ASP A 197 20.64 -25.09 -10.81
C ASP A 197 20.03 -24.80 -12.20
N ALA A 198 18.94 -25.46 -12.57
CA ALA A 198 18.19 -25.21 -13.80
C ALA A 198 17.32 -23.93 -13.78
N ARG A 199 17.18 -23.26 -12.63
CA ARG A 199 16.31 -22.07 -12.47
C ARG A 199 16.66 -20.90 -13.38
N ASN A 200 17.92 -20.76 -13.78
CA ASN A 200 18.38 -19.72 -14.71
C ASN A 200 18.50 -20.21 -16.16
N SER A 201 18.05 -21.43 -16.46
CA SER A 201 18.06 -21.97 -17.81
C SER A 201 16.83 -21.49 -18.60
N ASP A 202 16.98 -21.43 -19.92
CA ASP A 202 15.86 -21.16 -20.85
C ASP A 202 14.77 -22.24 -20.79
N ASN A 203 15.12 -23.43 -20.28
CA ASN A 203 14.21 -24.57 -20.11
C ASN A 203 13.48 -24.57 -18.76
N ARG A 204 13.58 -23.50 -17.96
CA ARG A 204 12.90 -23.44 -16.66
C ARG A 204 11.38 -23.52 -16.85
N PRO A 205 10.65 -24.11 -15.90
CA PRO A 205 9.20 -24.04 -15.89
C PRO A 205 8.69 -22.59 -15.85
N GLU A 206 7.58 -22.34 -16.54
CA GLU A 206 6.84 -21.09 -16.47
C GLU A 206 6.38 -20.84 -15.03
N THR A 207 6.74 -19.69 -14.46
CA THR A 207 6.33 -19.31 -13.11
C THR A 207 4.82 -19.08 -13.02
N ILE A 208 4.28 -19.12 -11.79
CA ILE A 208 2.87 -18.80 -11.53
C ILE A 208 2.46 -17.43 -12.07
N PHE A 209 3.35 -16.44 -12.03
CA PHE A 209 3.05 -15.07 -12.44
C PHE A 209 3.08 -14.92 -13.96
N GLU A 210 3.95 -15.67 -14.65
CA GLU A 210 3.94 -15.75 -16.11
C GLU A 210 2.67 -16.43 -16.60
N ALA A 211 2.32 -17.57 -16.02
CA ALA A 211 1.09 -18.31 -16.33
C ALA A 211 -0.17 -17.45 -16.10
N CYS A 212 -0.25 -16.78 -14.95
CA CYS A 212 -1.34 -15.87 -14.62
C CYS A 212 -1.40 -14.66 -15.56
N SER A 213 -0.27 -14.03 -15.88
CA SER A 213 -0.24 -12.91 -16.82
C SER A 213 -0.75 -13.31 -18.21
N ARG A 214 -0.40 -14.52 -18.67
CA ARG A 214 -0.89 -15.08 -19.93
C ARG A 214 -2.40 -15.28 -19.90
N LEU A 215 -2.93 -15.88 -18.84
CA LEU A 215 -4.37 -16.13 -18.69
C LEU A 215 -5.17 -14.82 -18.51
N PHE A 216 -4.64 -13.87 -17.75
CA PHE A 216 -5.26 -12.56 -17.54
C PHE A 216 -5.40 -11.81 -18.86
N ASN A 217 -4.36 -11.84 -19.69
CA ASN A 217 -4.30 -11.16 -20.98
C ASN A 217 -4.99 -11.91 -22.13
N ASP A 218 -5.59 -13.07 -21.86
CA ASP A 218 -6.30 -13.84 -22.88
C ASP A 218 -7.68 -13.21 -23.14
N PRO A 219 -7.92 -12.64 -24.33
CA PRO A 219 -9.20 -12.02 -24.65
C PRO A 219 -10.32 -13.05 -24.82
N GLU A 220 -10.00 -14.32 -25.09
CA GLU A 220 -11.00 -15.39 -25.24
C GLU A 220 -11.40 -15.98 -23.88
N LYS A 221 -10.65 -15.71 -22.82
CA LYS A 221 -10.98 -16.15 -21.46
C LYS A 221 -12.08 -15.28 -20.87
N GLU A 222 -13.29 -15.83 -20.87
CA GLU A 222 -14.41 -15.33 -20.08
C GLU A 222 -14.16 -15.56 -18.59
N VAL A 223 -14.29 -14.50 -17.79
CA VAL A 223 -14.08 -14.54 -16.34
C VAL A 223 -15.24 -13.81 -15.68
N TYR A 224 -15.88 -14.48 -14.73
CA TYR A 224 -17.01 -13.96 -13.96
C TYR A 224 -16.70 -14.09 -12.48
N SER A 225 -17.10 -13.10 -11.67
CA SER A 225 -17.04 -13.26 -10.22
C SER A 225 -18.18 -14.14 -9.70
N GLN A 226 -18.00 -14.71 -8.52
CA GLN A 226 -19.07 -15.31 -7.75
C GLN A 226 -20.03 -14.23 -7.22
N CYS A 227 -21.29 -14.61 -7.00
CA CYS A 227 -22.31 -13.78 -6.37
C CYS A 227 -22.30 -14.04 -4.85
N LEU A 228 -21.84 -13.06 -4.08
CA LEU A 228 -21.61 -13.15 -2.63
C LEU A 228 -22.28 -11.97 -1.89
N PRO A 229 -23.63 -11.88 -1.91
CA PRO A 229 -24.36 -10.76 -1.31
C PRO A 229 -24.11 -10.61 0.19
N ASP A 230 -23.89 -11.73 0.90
CA ASP A 230 -23.65 -11.74 2.34
C ASP A 230 -22.22 -11.30 2.70
N LEU A 231 -21.29 -11.30 1.74
CA LEU A 231 -19.90 -10.92 1.97
C LEU A 231 -19.68 -9.40 1.88
N HIS A 232 -20.19 -8.79 0.80
CA HIS A 232 -20.10 -7.35 0.55
C HIS A 232 -21.07 -6.94 -0.55
N TYR A 233 -21.68 -5.75 -0.45
CA TYR A 233 -22.67 -5.29 -1.43
C TYR A 233 -22.11 -5.21 -2.87
N SER A 234 -20.81 -4.94 -3.04
CA SER A 234 -20.14 -4.94 -4.36
C SER A 234 -20.17 -6.31 -5.05
N PHE A 235 -20.45 -7.40 -4.33
CA PHE A 235 -20.54 -8.76 -4.85
C PHE A 235 -21.98 -9.28 -4.81
N ALA A 236 -22.98 -8.41 -4.62
CA ALA A 236 -24.39 -8.80 -4.62
C ALA A 236 -24.86 -9.34 -5.99
N GLU A 237 -24.12 -9.05 -7.05
CA GLU A 237 -24.34 -9.54 -8.40
C GLU A 237 -23.05 -10.15 -8.97
N VAL A 238 -23.20 -11.05 -9.95
CA VAL A 238 -22.07 -11.57 -10.74
C VAL A 238 -21.47 -10.44 -11.57
N LEU A 239 -20.19 -10.15 -11.36
CA LEU A 239 -19.47 -9.15 -12.13
C LEU A 239 -18.79 -9.80 -13.32
N ASP A 240 -19.09 -9.27 -14.50
CA ASP A 240 -18.43 -9.63 -15.75
C ASP A 240 -17.06 -8.94 -15.85
N CYS A 241 -16.01 -9.75 -15.72
CA CYS A 241 -14.60 -9.37 -15.72
C CYS A 241 -13.92 -9.59 -17.09
N CYS A 242 -14.62 -9.35 -18.21
CA CYS A 242 -14.06 -9.38 -19.57
C CYS A 242 -12.79 -8.53 -19.77
N PHE A 243 -11.92 -8.97 -20.69
CA PHE A 243 -10.61 -8.35 -20.96
C PHE A 243 -10.73 -6.89 -21.45
N GLU A 244 -11.78 -6.53 -22.18
CA GLU A 244 -12.01 -5.18 -22.70
C GLU A 244 -12.20 -4.13 -21.60
N LYS A 245 -12.60 -4.57 -20.40
CA LYS A 245 -12.76 -3.70 -19.21
C LYS A 245 -11.49 -3.59 -18.37
N MET A 246 -10.41 -4.28 -18.77
CA MET A 246 -9.18 -4.36 -18.00
C MET A 246 -8.23 -3.18 -18.25
N PRO A 247 -7.22 -2.98 -17.37
CA PRO A 247 -6.19 -1.92 -17.47
C PRO A 247 -5.32 -1.90 -18.74
N GLY A 248 -5.55 -2.83 -19.68
CA GLY A 248 -4.63 -3.21 -20.73
C GLY A 248 -3.82 -4.46 -20.35
N LEU A 249 -2.73 -4.69 -21.10
CA LEU A 249 -1.86 -5.84 -20.90
C LEU A 249 -1.10 -5.76 -19.57
N VAL A 250 -1.12 -6.85 -18.82
CA VAL A 250 -0.45 -6.98 -17.52
C VAL A 250 0.80 -7.82 -17.67
N THR A 251 1.93 -7.36 -17.13
CA THR A 251 3.19 -8.12 -17.14
C THR A 251 3.28 -9.07 -15.94
N PRO A 252 4.11 -10.13 -15.99
CA PRO A 252 4.33 -11.01 -14.84
C PRO A 252 4.78 -10.27 -13.57
N ASP A 253 5.61 -9.23 -13.71
CA ASP A 253 6.04 -8.40 -12.58
C ASP A 253 4.88 -7.59 -11.98
N GLU A 254 3.95 -7.11 -12.82
CA GLU A 254 2.76 -6.45 -12.32
C GLU A 254 1.83 -7.42 -11.60
N VAL A 255 1.58 -8.63 -12.15
CA VAL A 255 0.83 -9.69 -11.46
C VAL A 255 1.46 -9.96 -10.08
N LYS A 256 2.78 -10.18 -10.03
CA LYS A 256 3.52 -10.45 -8.79
C LYS A 256 3.36 -9.32 -7.77
N ARG A 257 3.50 -8.06 -8.20
CA ARG A 257 3.34 -6.89 -7.34
C ARG A 257 1.91 -6.80 -6.80
N ARG A 258 0.89 -6.90 -7.67
CA ARG A 258 -0.52 -6.78 -7.29
C ARG A 258 -0.97 -7.91 -6.38
N TRP A 259 -0.56 -9.14 -6.69
CA TRP A 259 -0.81 -10.31 -5.86
C TRP A 259 -0.16 -10.16 -4.48
N GLY A 260 1.10 -9.72 -4.44
CA GLY A 260 1.81 -9.43 -3.19
C GLY A 260 1.10 -8.37 -2.33
N ASP A 261 0.62 -7.29 -2.96
CA ASP A 261 -0.17 -6.25 -2.28
C ASP A 261 -1.49 -6.81 -1.72
N CYS A 262 -2.23 -7.60 -2.50
CA CYS A 262 -3.49 -8.21 -2.05
C CYS A 262 -3.25 -9.15 -0.87
N ARG A 263 -2.23 -10.02 -0.98
CA ARG A 263 -1.83 -10.94 0.08
C ARG A 263 -1.43 -10.20 1.36
N ALA A 264 -0.62 -9.14 1.27
CA ALA A 264 -0.20 -8.36 2.43
C ALA A 264 -1.39 -7.71 3.16
N LYS A 265 -2.40 -7.24 2.41
CA LYS A 265 -3.64 -6.70 2.98
C LYS A 265 -4.52 -7.79 3.59
N LEU A 266 -4.65 -8.94 2.94
CA LEU A 266 -5.38 -10.10 3.45
C LEU A 266 -4.86 -10.55 4.82
N ILE A 267 -3.53 -10.69 4.96
CA ILE A 267 -2.88 -11.07 6.22
C ILE A 267 -3.27 -10.10 7.35
N LYS A 268 -3.28 -8.79 7.07
CA LYS A 268 -3.67 -7.77 8.07
C LYS A 268 -5.13 -7.87 8.48
N ILE A 269 -6.02 -8.12 7.52
CA ILE A 269 -7.46 -8.27 7.79
C ILE A 269 -7.72 -9.52 8.62
N ILE A 270 -7.15 -10.67 8.22
CA ILE A 270 -7.31 -11.93 8.94
C ILE A 270 -6.80 -11.77 10.38
N ALA A 271 -5.64 -11.17 10.60
CA ALA A 271 -5.11 -10.94 11.94
C ALA A 271 -6.07 -10.08 12.81
N LYS A 272 -6.65 -9.00 12.26
CA LYS A 272 -7.64 -8.18 12.98
C LYS A 272 -8.92 -8.96 13.28
N TRP A 273 -9.39 -9.75 12.32
CA TRP A 273 -10.58 -10.58 12.47
C TRP A 273 -10.37 -11.67 13.53
N GLU A 274 -9.23 -12.35 13.52
CA GLU A 274 -8.86 -13.34 14.54
C GLU A 274 -8.80 -12.70 15.94
N LEU A 275 -8.18 -11.52 16.05
CA LEU A 275 -8.09 -10.78 17.31
C LEU A 275 -9.44 -10.30 17.87
N SER A 276 -10.47 -10.17 17.03
CA SER A 276 -11.83 -9.78 17.46
C SER A 276 -12.58 -10.85 18.24
N GLY A 277 -12.03 -12.05 18.35
CA GLY A 277 -12.72 -13.19 18.96
C GLY A 277 -13.79 -13.84 18.08
N ASN A 278 -14.03 -13.32 16.86
CA ASN A 278 -14.79 -14.01 15.82
C ASN A 278 -13.98 -15.11 15.13
N GLY A 279 -12.65 -15.12 15.28
CA GLY A 279 -11.77 -16.22 14.86
C GLY A 279 -11.59 -17.30 15.93
N PHE A 280 -10.79 -18.32 15.60
CA PHE A 280 -10.52 -19.53 16.42
C PHE A 280 -9.86 -19.29 17.80
N GLY A 281 -9.74 -18.05 18.28
CA GLY A 281 -9.07 -17.72 19.55
C GLY A 281 -9.47 -16.35 20.10
N GLN A 282 -9.68 -16.28 21.41
CA GLN A 282 -10.31 -15.18 22.15
C GLN A 282 -9.39 -13.97 22.44
N ARG A 283 -9.97 -12.77 22.27
CA ARG A 283 -9.76 -11.44 22.92
C ARG A 283 -8.37 -10.74 22.86
N HIS A 284 -8.44 -9.40 22.92
CA HIS A 284 -7.36 -8.42 22.67
C HIS A 284 -6.33 -8.20 23.79
N GLU A 285 -5.23 -7.57 23.38
CA GLU A 285 -4.29 -6.84 24.23
C GLU A 285 -4.95 -5.56 24.80
N GLY A 286 -5.69 -5.68 25.92
CA GLY A 286 -5.86 -4.55 26.85
C GLY A 286 -7.22 -4.33 27.52
N GLU A 287 -8.34 -4.90 27.06
CA GLU A 287 -9.69 -4.53 27.55
C GLU A 287 -10.63 -5.71 27.79
N ASP A 288 -11.45 -5.59 28.84
CA ASP A 288 -12.43 -6.59 29.30
C ASP A 288 -13.62 -6.79 28.32
N GLU A 289 -13.75 -5.95 27.28
CA GLU A 289 -14.92 -5.89 26.39
C GLU A 289 -14.62 -5.94 24.88
N PHE A 290 -13.36 -6.20 24.49
CA PHE A 290 -13.04 -6.35 23.07
C PHE A 290 -13.60 -7.66 22.49
N GLY A 291 -14.56 -7.54 21.56
CA GLY A 291 -15.28 -8.65 20.95
C GLY A 291 -16.64 -8.98 21.58
N HIS A 292 -17.18 -8.15 22.48
CA HIS A 292 -18.53 -8.35 23.01
C HIS A 292 -19.59 -7.88 22.00
N MET A 293 -20.07 -8.81 21.17
CA MET A 293 -21.36 -8.68 20.48
C MET A 293 -22.45 -8.95 21.51
N GLY A 294 -23.46 -8.08 21.61
CA GLY A 294 -24.63 -8.35 22.44
C GLY A 294 -25.31 -9.65 22.02
N GLU A 295 -25.98 -10.35 22.95
CA GLU A 295 -26.70 -11.61 22.66
C GLU A 295 -27.73 -11.47 21.52
N ASP A 296 -28.21 -10.24 21.26
CA ASP A 296 -29.16 -9.91 20.19
C ASP A 296 -28.51 -9.57 18.83
N GLU A 297 -27.17 -9.41 18.76
CA GLU A 297 -26.41 -9.09 17.55
C GLU A 297 -25.67 -10.30 16.95
N MET A 298 -25.89 -11.50 17.49
CA MET A 298 -25.41 -12.77 16.92
C MET A 298 -26.23 -13.17 15.68
N GLU A 299 -26.45 -12.22 14.76
CA GLU A 299 -26.96 -12.51 13.43
C GLU A 299 -25.92 -13.35 12.69
N CYS A 300 -26.41 -14.41 12.06
CA CYS A 300 -25.66 -15.47 11.37
C CYS A 300 -25.03 -14.98 10.05
N GLY A 301 -24.40 -13.80 10.06
CA GLY A 301 -23.86 -13.11 8.89
C GLY A 301 -22.33 -13.10 8.83
N ASP A 302 -21.80 -12.99 7.62
CA ASP A 302 -20.38 -12.85 7.37
C ASP A 302 -19.90 -11.43 7.75
N ASN A 303 -19.18 -11.33 8.86
CA ASN A 303 -18.71 -10.05 9.39
C ASN A 303 -17.31 -9.65 8.90
N ARG A 304 -16.73 -10.36 7.91
CA ARG A 304 -15.37 -10.07 7.42
C ARG A 304 -15.25 -8.65 6.88
N ALA A 305 -16.33 -8.08 6.34
CA ALA A 305 -16.37 -6.71 5.83
C ALA A 305 -16.09 -5.63 6.89
N ASN A 306 -16.39 -5.89 8.16
CA ASN A 306 -16.18 -4.94 9.25
C ASN A 306 -14.69 -4.64 9.51
N PHE A 307 -13.79 -5.45 8.94
CA PHE A 307 -12.34 -5.33 9.12
C PHE A 307 -11.62 -4.63 7.95
N LEU A 308 -12.37 -4.16 6.94
CA LEU A 308 -11.83 -3.31 5.88
C LEU A 308 -11.42 -1.93 6.44
N ASP A 309 -10.26 -1.43 6.01
CA ASP A 309 -9.84 -0.05 6.28
C ASP A 309 -9.94 0.81 5.01
N SER A 310 -9.77 2.13 5.12
CA SER A 310 -9.88 3.05 3.98
C SER A 310 -8.87 2.78 2.85
N GLN A 311 -7.82 2.00 3.10
CA GLN A 311 -6.79 1.63 2.12
C GLN A 311 -7.02 0.24 1.51
N THR A 312 -7.90 -0.56 2.14
CA THR A 312 -8.17 -1.94 1.78
C THR A 312 -9.54 -2.04 1.15
N LYS A 313 -9.54 -2.46 -0.10
CA LYS A 313 -10.75 -2.54 -0.91
C LYS A 313 -11.41 -3.91 -0.77
N GLU A 314 -12.66 -3.97 -1.18
CA GLU A 314 -13.55 -5.13 -1.10
C GLU A 314 -12.99 -6.39 -1.79
N HIS A 315 -12.16 -6.27 -2.84
CA HIS A 315 -11.56 -7.44 -3.52
C HIS A 315 -10.72 -8.32 -2.60
N ILE A 316 -10.26 -7.81 -1.45
CA ILE A 316 -9.52 -8.63 -0.47
C ILE A 316 -10.45 -9.61 0.24
N LEU A 317 -11.71 -9.25 0.47
CA LEU A 317 -12.71 -10.17 1.01
C LEU A 317 -13.00 -11.29 0.02
N TYR A 318 -13.10 -10.94 -1.27
CA TYR A 318 -13.27 -11.90 -2.35
C TYR A 318 -12.10 -12.89 -2.41
N LEU A 319 -10.86 -12.37 -2.37
CA LEU A 319 -9.65 -13.21 -2.30
C LEU A 319 -9.70 -14.15 -1.10
N TRP A 320 -10.12 -13.66 0.09
CA TRP A 320 -10.26 -14.51 1.27
C TRP A 320 -11.25 -15.65 0.99
N HIS A 321 -12.46 -15.32 0.54
CA HIS A 321 -13.51 -16.31 0.29
C HIS A 321 -13.06 -17.40 -0.68
N VAL A 322 -12.58 -17.01 -1.87
CA VAL A 322 -12.16 -17.98 -2.90
C VAL A 322 -10.96 -18.82 -2.42
N SER A 323 -10.01 -18.21 -1.69
CA SER A 323 -8.88 -18.98 -1.14
C SER A 323 -9.31 -20.00 -0.09
N ASP A 324 -10.34 -19.70 0.69
CA ASP A 324 -10.89 -20.60 1.71
C ASP A 324 -11.70 -21.74 1.08
N GLU A 325 -12.56 -21.41 0.11
CA GLU A 325 -13.32 -22.38 -0.69
C GLU A 325 -12.39 -23.39 -1.37
N GLN A 326 -11.29 -22.91 -1.95
CA GLN A 326 -10.28 -23.75 -2.61
C GLN A 326 -9.28 -24.42 -1.65
N GLN A 327 -9.42 -24.23 -0.33
CA GLN A 327 -8.54 -24.81 0.70
C GLN A 327 -7.07 -24.42 0.54
N ILE A 328 -6.78 -23.26 -0.05
CA ILE A 328 -5.41 -22.74 -0.25
C ILE A 328 -5.11 -21.50 0.58
N LEU A 329 -6.03 -21.05 1.43
CA LEU A 329 -5.85 -19.84 2.25
C LEU A 329 -4.54 -19.84 3.05
N LYS A 330 -4.17 -20.99 3.63
CA LYS A 330 -2.88 -21.16 4.34
C LYS A 330 -1.67 -20.93 3.42
N ASN A 331 -1.72 -21.46 2.20
CA ASN A 331 -0.68 -21.26 1.19
C ASN A 331 -0.63 -19.81 0.72
N VAL A 332 -1.78 -19.15 0.54
CA VAL A 332 -1.89 -17.73 0.18
C VAL A 332 -1.28 -16.84 1.25
N MET A 333 -1.52 -17.11 2.54
CA MET A 333 -0.87 -16.39 3.62
C MET A 333 0.66 -16.66 3.69
N CYS A 334 1.10 -17.76 3.07
CA CYS A 334 2.43 -18.39 3.24
C CYS A 334 2.83 -18.43 4.72
N VAL A 335 1.91 -18.89 5.57
CA VAL A 335 2.25 -19.26 6.93
C VAL A 335 3.18 -20.46 6.82
N ILE A 336 4.49 -20.21 6.94
CA ILE A 336 5.48 -21.27 7.06
C ILE A 336 5.12 -22.02 8.34
N ALA A 337 5.07 -23.36 8.27
CA ALA A 337 4.91 -24.17 9.46
C ALA A 337 5.96 -23.73 10.49
N GLU A 338 5.57 -23.50 11.75
CA GLU A 338 6.47 -22.96 12.76
C GLU A 338 7.74 -23.81 12.93
N SER A 339 7.65 -25.12 12.65
CA SER A 339 8.76 -26.07 12.58
C SER A 339 9.85 -25.72 11.54
N SER A 340 9.52 -24.87 10.57
CA SER A 340 10.37 -24.50 9.43
C SER A 340 10.70 -23.00 9.39
N ALA A 341 10.17 -22.20 10.32
CA ALA A 341 10.51 -20.80 10.46
C ALA A 341 11.92 -20.66 11.05
N ALA A 342 12.82 -19.99 10.32
CA ALA A 342 14.14 -19.63 10.84
C ALA A 342 13.99 -18.53 11.90
N SER A 343 13.79 -18.91 13.16
CA SER A 343 13.86 -17.97 14.27
C SER A 343 15.30 -17.47 14.41
N SER A 344 15.50 -16.16 14.51
CA SER A 344 16.80 -15.54 14.83
C SER A 344 17.39 -16.02 16.15
N GLU A 345 16.61 -16.71 16.97
CA GLU A 345 17.04 -17.35 18.22
C GLU A 345 17.70 -18.73 18.00
N ILE A 346 17.58 -19.32 16.81
CA ILE A 346 18.15 -20.62 16.41
C ILE A 346 19.31 -20.41 15.41
N CYS A 347 20.07 -19.33 15.56
CA CYS A 347 21.32 -19.22 14.81
C CYS A 347 22.35 -20.17 15.45
N SER A 348 22.43 -21.40 14.94
CA SER A 348 23.60 -22.25 15.15
C SER A 348 24.81 -21.46 14.64
N SER A 349 25.67 -21.05 15.57
CA SER A 349 26.86 -20.28 15.27
C SER A 349 27.67 -21.03 14.21
N VAL A 350 27.69 -20.49 12.98
CA VAL A 350 28.67 -20.87 11.98
C VAL A 350 30.04 -20.62 12.60
N ALA A 351 30.82 -21.68 12.72
CA ALA A 351 32.17 -21.61 13.24
C ALA A 351 33.01 -20.69 12.35
N GLY A 352 33.51 -19.59 12.90
CA GLY A 352 34.42 -18.69 12.21
C GLY A 352 34.61 -17.34 12.89
N THR A 353 35.55 -17.32 13.84
CA THR A 353 36.43 -16.18 14.22
C THR A 353 35.80 -14.78 14.35
N ASP A 354 35.43 -14.39 15.58
CA ASP A 354 36.27 -13.47 16.36
C ASP A 354 35.69 -13.09 17.74
N GLN A 355 36.61 -13.08 18.70
CA GLN A 355 36.67 -12.34 19.96
C GLN A 355 35.56 -12.43 21.02
N ALA A 356 36.00 -13.02 22.14
CA ALA A 356 35.53 -12.88 23.50
C ALA A 356 34.97 -11.50 23.87
N THR A 357 33.72 -11.49 24.35
CA THR A 357 33.28 -10.85 25.61
C THR A 357 31.76 -11.01 25.77
N SER A 358 31.32 -11.84 26.73
CA SER A 358 30.05 -11.71 27.50
C SER A 358 29.48 -13.08 27.97
N ALA A 359 30.25 -13.81 28.78
CA ALA A 359 29.80 -15.07 29.37
C ALA A 359 28.78 -14.92 30.53
N ARG A 360 28.35 -13.70 30.88
CA ARG A 360 27.55 -13.47 32.12
C ARG A 360 26.04 -13.26 31.92
N LYS A 361 25.51 -13.24 30.69
CA LYS A 361 24.06 -13.12 30.41
C LYS A 361 23.36 -14.47 30.11
N ARG A 362 24.11 -15.57 29.98
CA ARG A 362 23.60 -16.86 29.46
C ARG A 362 22.73 -17.71 30.40
N ARG A 363 22.59 -17.40 31.69
CA ARG A 363 21.84 -18.26 32.64
C ARG A 363 20.39 -17.87 32.87
N THR A 364 19.99 -16.64 32.53
CA THR A 364 18.61 -16.17 32.71
C THR A 364 17.73 -16.55 31.50
N ASP A 365 18.31 -16.64 30.31
CA ASP A 365 17.59 -16.99 29.07
C ASP A 365 17.19 -18.47 28.98
N GLU A 366 17.98 -19.42 29.52
CA GLU A 366 17.61 -20.85 29.44
C GLU A 366 16.33 -21.20 30.20
N ARG A 367 16.01 -20.48 31.29
CA ARG A 367 14.75 -20.67 32.02
C ARG A 367 13.55 -20.07 31.30
N ALA A 368 13.73 -18.91 30.66
CA ALA A 368 12.71 -18.30 29.81
C ALA A 368 12.42 -19.20 28.59
N LEU A 369 13.47 -19.79 27.99
CA LEU A 369 13.39 -20.73 26.89
C LEU A 369 12.64 -22.03 27.26
N GLY A 370 12.90 -22.59 28.45
CA GLY A 370 12.18 -23.76 28.95
C GLY A 370 10.69 -23.50 29.20
N PHE A 371 10.36 -22.32 29.75
CA PHE A 371 8.98 -21.91 29.98
C PHE A 371 8.22 -21.64 28.67
N PHE A 372 8.90 -21.04 27.67
CA PHE A 372 8.35 -20.82 26.34
C PHE A 372 8.07 -22.15 25.61
N ARG A 373 9.03 -23.09 25.60
CA ARG A 373 8.84 -24.43 25.00
C ARG A 373 7.68 -25.20 25.63
N ALA A 374 7.51 -25.12 26.95
CA ALA A 374 6.40 -25.76 27.64
C ALA A 374 5.03 -25.15 27.24
N LYS A 375 4.95 -23.83 27.10
CA LYS A 375 3.73 -23.15 26.61
C LYS A 375 3.41 -23.48 25.15
N MET A 376 4.42 -23.57 24.30
CA MET A 376 4.26 -23.90 22.88
C MET A 376 3.82 -25.35 22.66
N SER A 377 4.40 -26.30 23.40
CA SER A 377 3.95 -27.71 23.39
C SER A 377 2.49 -27.81 23.80
N LEU A 378 2.09 -27.08 24.84
CA LEU A 378 0.69 -27.03 25.29
C LEU A 378 -0.24 -26.48 24.20
N ALA A 379 0.16 -25.41 23.52
CA ALA A 379 -0.61 -24.84 22.40
C ALA A 379 -0.78 -25.84 21.24
N MET A 380 0.29 -26.53 20.83
CA MET A 380 0.20 -27.58 19.79
C MET A 380 -0.70 -28.74 20.19
N HIS A 381 -0.65 -29.18 21.44
CA HIS A 381 -1.59 -30.19 21.95
C HIS A 381 -3.03 -29.68 21.89
N THR A 382 -3.29 -28.42 22.25
CA THR A 382 -4.65 -27.85 22.16
C THR A 382 -5.17 -27.76 20.72
N MET A 383 -4.31 -27.37 19.75
CA MET A 383 -4.69 -27.31 18.34
C MET A 383 -4.95 -28.70 17.74
N SER A 384 -4.08 -29.68 18.05
CA SER A 384 -4.28 -31.08 17.65
C SER A 384 -5.59 -31.62 18.21
N ARG A 385 -5.88 -31.34 19.49
CA ARG A 385 -7.12 -31.75 20.14
C ARG A 385 -8.35 -31.10 19.50
N ALA A 386 -8.28 -29.81 19.15
CA ALA A 386 -9.36 -29.11 18.46
C ALA A 386 -9.62 -29.70 17.06
N ALA A 387 -8.57 -30.07 16.32
CA ALA A 387 -8.71 -30.74 15.02
C ALA A 387 -9.38 -32.12 15.15
N ILE A 388 -8.95 -32.92 16.12
CA ILE A 388 -9.54 -34.24 16.41
C ILE A 388 -11.01 -34.09 16.85
N PHE A 389 -11.36 -33.07 17.63
CA PHE A 389 -12.76 -32.80 17.99
C PHE A 389 -13.61 -32.38 16.79
N LYS A 390 -13.06 -31.61 15.85
CA LYS A 390 -13.74 -31.24 14.61
C LYS A 390 -14.03 -32.49 13.78
N GLU A 391 -13.02 -33.35 13.59
CA GLU A 391 -13.17 -34.62 12.88
C GLU A 391 -14.20 -35.53 13.56
N LEU A 392 -14.21 -35.60 14.90
CA LEU A 392 -15.20 -36.34 15.65
C LEU A 392 -16.63 -35.83 15.39
N ARG A 393 -16.82 -34.50 15.35
CA ARG A 393 -18.14 -33.90 15.10
C ARG A 393 -18.63 -34.21 13.69
N GLU A 394 -17.78 -34.03 12.68
CA GLU A 394 -18.12 -34.31 11.28
C GLU A 394 -18.42 -35.79 11.02
N THR A 395 -17.67 -36.69 11.67
CA THR A 395 -17.93 -38.14 11.57
C THR A 395 -19.21 -38.56 12.28
N GLN A 396 -19.54 -37.93 13.41
CA GLN A 396 -20.82 -38.12 14.10
C GLN A 396 -22.02 -37.62 13.29
N GLU A 397 -21.90 -36.48 12.62
CA GLU A 397 -22.95 -35.95 11.75
C GLU A 397 -23.21 -36.88 10.56
N LYS A 398 -22.14 -37.32 9.87
CA LYS A 398 -22.23 -38.33 8.80
C LYS A 398 -22.85 -39.65 9.28
N LEU A 399 -22.54 -40.06 10.51
CA LEU A 399 -23.12 -41.26 11.12
C LEU A 399 -24.62 -41.10 11.32
N PHE A 400 -25.05 -39.95 11.86
CA PHE A 400 -26.46 -39.64 12.07
C PHE A 400 -27.25 -39.58 10.75
N GLU A 401 -26.69 -38.92 9.72
CA GLU A 401 -27.28 -38.91 8.38
C GLU A 401 -27.43 -40.32 7.80
N ALA A 402 -26.39 -41.16 7.92
CA ALA A 402 -26.45 -42.54 7.45
C ALA A 402 -27.52 -43.36 8.19
N GLN A 403 -27.67 -43.15 9.51
CA GLN A 403 -28.73 -43.78 10.31
C GLN A 403 -30.13 -43.33 9.88
N LEU A 404 -30.33 -42.04 9.60
CA LEU A 404 -31.59 -41.53 9.03
C LEU A 404 -31.91 -42.20 7.69
N ARG A 405 -30.93 -42.33 6.80
CA ARG A 405 -31.11 -43.00 5.50
C ARG A 405 -31.50 -44.47 5.62
N VAL A 406 -30.98 -45.20 6.62
CA VAL A 406 -31.42 -46.59 6.89
C VAL A 406 -32.91 -46.64 7.22
N MET A 407 -33.43 -45.66 7.97
CA MET A 407 -34.85 -45.62 8.36
C MET A 407 -35.79 -45.19 7.21
N GLU A 408 -35.32 -44.34 6.30
CA GLU A 408 -36.12 -43.85 5.17
C GLU A 408 -36.30 -44.89 4.05
N VAL A 409 -35.32 -45.78 3.87
CA VAL A 409 -35.25 -46.67 2.71
C VAL A 409 -36.08 -47.94 2.93
N SER A 410 -37.07 -48.17 2.06
CA SER A 410 -37.90 -49.40 2.11
C SER A 410 -37.28 -50.61 1.42
N ASN A 411 -36.23 -50.40 0.60
CA ASN A 411 -35.55 -51.47 -0.14
C ASN A 411 -34.49 -52.16 0.74
N ALA A 412 -34.58 -53.47 0.89
CA ALA A 412 -33.69 -54.27 1.74
C ALA A 412 -32.21 -54.19 1.32
N GLU A 413 -31.91 -54.21 0.02
CA GLU A 413 -30.53 -54.19 -0.49
C GLU A 413 -29.87 -52.82 -0.24
N ILE A 414 -30.62 -51.73 -0.47
CA ILE A 414 -30.14 -50.37 -0.21
C ILE A 414 -29.99 -50.15 1.30
N SER A 415 -30.92 -50.68 2.10
CA SER A 415 -30.81 -50.66 3.57
C SER A 415 -29.56 -51.39 4.07
N GLU A 416 -29.21 -52.54 3.49
CA GLU A 416 -28.01 -53.29 3.87
C GLU A 416 -26.71 -52.51 3.54
N MET A 417 -26.68 -51.84 2.38
CA MET A 417 -25.56 -50.96 2.00
C MET A 417 -25.38 -49.82 3.02
N TRP A 418 -26.46 -49.13 3.39
CA TRP A 418 -26.39 -48.06 4.39
C TRP A 418 -26.01 -48.58 5.78
N MET A 419 -26.47 -49.77 6.16
CA MET A 419 -26.02 -50.44 7.39
C MET A 419 -24.52 -50.76 7.35
N GLY A 420 -23.95 -51.08 6.18
CA GLY A 420 -22.51 -51.18 5.98
C GLY A 420 -21.79 -49.85 6.24
N ARG A 421 -22.33 -48.74 5.72
CA ARG A 421 -21.80 -47.39 5.94
C ARG A 421 -21.88 -46.96 7.40
N VAL A 422 -22.98 -47.26 8.10
CA VAL A 422 -23.17 -47.01 9.53
C VAL A 422 -22.08 -47.72 10.33
N ARG A 423 -21.88 -49.03 10.12
CA ARG A 423 -20.82 -49.81 10.81
C ARG A 423 -19.42 -49.23 10.59
N TYR A 424 -19.13 -48.77 9.38
CA TYR A 424 -17.85 -48.13 9.07
C TYR A 424 -17.66 -46.81 9.83
N LEU A 425 -18.69 -45.96 9.86
CA LEU A 425 -18.64 -44.66 10.55
C LEU A 425 -18.59 -44.84 12.08
N GLU A 426 -19.29 -45.83 12.64
CA GLU A 426 -19.18 -46.20 14.05
C GLU A 426 -17.74 -46.59 14.42
N ALA A 427 -17.08 -47.39 13.57
CA ALA A 427 -15.69 -47.78 13.77
C ALA A 427 -14.73 -46.57 13.70
N GLN A 428 -14.98 -45.63 12.78
CA GLN A 428 -14.19 -44.38 12.72
C GLN A 428 -14.38 -43.52 13.97
N VAL A 429 -15.63 -43.31 14.39
CA VAL A 429 -15.94 -42.55 15.62
C VAL A 429 -15.26 -43.19 16.83
N ALA A 430 -15.23 -44.52 16.91
CA ALA A 430 -14.52 -45.23 17.97
C ALA A 430 -13.00 -44.97 17.93
N ALA A 431 -12.38 -45.06 16.76
CA ALA A 431 -10.95 -44.80 16.59
C ALA A 431 -10.55 -43.36 16.94
N VAL A 432 -11.35 -42.37 16.52
CA VAL A 432 -11.12 -40.95 16.84
C VAL A 432 -11.25 -40.70 18.35
N LYS A 433 -12.23 -41.34 19.02
CA LYS A 433 -12.37 -41.29 20.47
C LYS A 433 -11.18 -41.93 21.20
N GLU A 434 -10.71 -43.08 20.76
CA GLU A 434 -9.53 -43.73 21.33
C GLU A 434 -8.27 -42.86 21.22
N CYS A 435 -8.11 -42.15 20.08
CA CYS A 435 -7.05 -41.17 19.90
C CYS A 435 -7.16 -40.00 20.90
N LEU A 436 -8.38 -39.50 21.11
CA LEU A 436 -8.64 -38.43 22.08
C LEU A 436 -8.35 -38.88 23.53
N ASP A 437 -8.73 -40.09 23.89
CA ASP A 437 -8.49 -40.67 25.21
C ASP A 437 -6.99 -40.91 25.45
N SER A 438 -6.24 -41.34 24.42
CA SER A 438 -4.78 -41.49 24.49
C SER A 438 -4.09 -40.15 24.78
N LEU A 439 -4.51 -39.07 24.13
CA LEU A 439 -4.01 -37.72 24.41
C LEU A 439 -4.33 -37.24 25.83
N ALA A 440 -5.50 -37.61 26.37
CA ALA A 440 -5.87 -37.26 27.73
C ALA A 440 -5.00 -37.99 28.77
N LEU A 441 -4.63 -39.24 28.51
CA LEU A 441 -3.72 -40.01 29.38
C LEU A 441 -2.30 -39.43 29.37
N GLU A 442 -1.78 -39.05 28.19
CA GLU A 442 -0.48 -38.37 28.08
C GLU A 442 -0.43 -37.07 28.89
N GLU A 443 -1.53 -36.31 28.92
CA GLU A 443 -1.64 -35.07 29.71
C GLU A 443 -1.63 -35.36 31.22
N GLU A 444 -2.22 -36.46 31.67
CA GLU A 444 -2.17 -36.87 33.08
C GLU A 444 -0.76 -37.30 33.50
N GLU A 445 -0.02 -38.01 32.64
CA GLU A 445 1.36 -38.41 32.91
C GLU A 445 2.34 -37.22 32.98
N GLN A 446 2.07 -36.17 32.20
CA GLN A 446 2.91 -34.96 32.18
C GLN A 446 2.66 -34.02 33.38
N LYS A 447 1.63 -34.23 34.19
CA LYS A 447 1.40 -33.40 35.40
C LYS A 447 2.53 -33.65 36.40
N PRO A 448 3.38 -32.63 36.70
CA PRO A 448 4.54 -32.83 37.56
C PRO A 448 4.09 -33.29 38.95
N ALA A 449 4.62 -34.43 39.40
CA ALA A 449 4.34 -34.99 40.71
C ALA A 449 4.47 -33.90 41.79
N LYS A 450 3.36 -33.55 42.43
CA LYS A 450 3.29 -32.49 43.45
C LYS A 450 4.38 -32.75 44.50
N LYS A 451 5.49 -31.99 44.43
CA LYS A 451 6.61 -32.14 45.36
C LYS A 451 6.08 -31.91 46.78
N LYS A 452 6.02 -32.97 47.60
CA LYS A 452 5.71 -32.89 49.02
C LYS A 452 6.66 -31.87 49.65
N LYS A 453 6.15 -30.70 50.04
CA LYS A 453 6.92 -29.67 50.74
C LYS A 453 7.56 -30.32 51.97
N ARG A 454 8.89 -30.50 51.94
CA ARG A 454 9.65 -30.91 53.13
C ARG A 454 9.58 -29.76 54.14
N LYS A 455 8.93 -30.02 55.26
CA LYS A 455 8.86 -29.11 56.43
C LYS A 455 10.30 -28.96 56.95
N VAL A 456 10.95 -27.85 56.66
CA VAL A 456 12.28 -27.53 57.19
C VAL A 456 12.11 -27.18 58.66
N VAL A 457 12.60 -28.04 59.55
CA VAL A 457 12.71 -27.77 60.99
C VAL A 457 14.01 -26.99 61.18
N ILE A 458 13.91 -25.73 61.59
CA ILE A 458 15.05 -24.90 62.01
C ILE A 458 15.20 -25.04 63.53
N SER A 459 16.36 -25.48 63.99
CA SER A 459 16.76 -25.44 65.41
C SER A 459 17.96 -24.49 65.61
N PRO A 460 18.10 -23.82 66.77
CA PRO A 460 18.97 -22.66 66.97
C PRO A 460 20.29 -23.00 67.70
N LEU A 461 21.37 -22.27 67.40
CA LEU A 461 22.63 -22.07 68.17
C LEU A 461 23.58 -21.27 67.26
N THR A 462 24.40 -20.28 67.61
CA THR A 462 24.86 -19.59 68.83
C THR A 462 25.46 -18.25 68.33
N GLN A 463 25.22 -17.12 68.98
CA GLN A 463 25.97 -15.87 68.73
C GLN A 463 26.69 -15.42 70.01
N GLN A 464 27.98 -15.12 69.89
CA GLN A 464 28.80 -14.41 70.87
C GLN A 464 29.04 -12.96 70.40
N THR A 465 28.49 -12.03 71.18
CA THR A 465 29.03 -10.73 71.65
C THR A 465 30.09 -9.96 70.84
N SER A 466 29.72 -8.75 70.39
CA SER A 466 30.39 -7.45 70.67
C SER A 466 29.47 -6.34 70.10
N LEU A 467 28.77 -5.56 70.93
CA LEU A 467 29.18 -4.26 71.48
C LEU A 467 29.58 -3.26 70.38
N GLU A 468 28.62 -2.45 69.94
CA GLU A 468 28.70 -0.99 70.00
C GLU A 468 27.32 -0.37 69.80
N SER A 469 27.12 0.71 70.54
CA SER A 469 25.93 1.52 70.79
C SER A 469 25.60 2.47 69.66
N ASP A 470 24.33 2.85 69.58
CA ASP A 470 23.79 4.22 69.39
C ASP A 470 22.43 4.11 68.68
N SER A 471 21.33 4.34 69.42
CA SER A 471 20.55 5.60 69.44
C SER A 471 20.01 5.96 68.04
N ASP A 472 18.76 6.31 67.81
CA ASP A 472 17.59 6.62 68.63
C ASP A 472 16.38 6.62 67.66
N GLU A 473 15.18 6.76 68.24
CA GLU A 473 13.97 7.34 67.62
C GLU A 473 13.05 6.43 66.77
N GLU A 474 12.07 5.89 67.51
CA GLU A 474 10.62 5.96 67.29
C GLU A 474 10.14 6.91 66.19
N GLU A 475 9.24 6.43 65.31
CA GLU A 475 7.95 7.09 65.16
C GLU A 475 6.91 6.12 64.58
N ASP A 476 5.90 5.86 65.41
CA ASP A 476 4.58 5.36 65.03
C ASP A 476 3.94 6.32 64.01
N ASN A 477 3.19 5.78 63.05
CA ASN A 477 1.84 6.27 62.82
C ASN A 477 1.00 5.25 62.05
N GLU A 478 0.02 4.77 62.80
CA GLU A 478 -1.25 4.17 62.39
C GLU A 478 -2.17 5.22 61.72
N GLU A 479 -3.14 4.67 60.96
CA GLU A 479 -4.45 5.23 60.61
C GLU A 479 -4.55 6.39 59.59
N ASP A 480 -5.05 6.10 58.39
CA ASP A 480 -6.50 6.14 58.06
C ASP A 480 -6.82 5.33 56.77
#